data_AF-A0A0C7N3X7-F1
#
_entry.id   AF-A0A0C7N3X7-F1
#
_cell.length_a   1.000
_cell.length_b   1.000
_cell.length_c   1.000
_cell.angle_alpha   90.00
_cell.angle_beta   90.00
_cell.angle_gamma   90.00
#
_symmetry.space_group_name_H-M   'P 1'
#
loop_
_entity.id
_entity.type
_entity.pdbx_description
1 polymer ?
#
loop_
_entity_poly.entity_id
_entity_poly.type
_entity_poly.pdbx_seq_one_letter_code
_entity_poly.pdbx_strand_id
1 'polypeptide(L)'
;MSEVTVETTQPGDLNEQMRNCTLALEQYLQSFISLTFFVCFHKSRESDTAAADRTFEELRLKTKGLMSQTRKVLESSNELGPATLKTLLSPQFLHETRECSQTLYDEMAEVLRRIEENDLEFLVGMLPTLRAMHNCILGFIQICHFVRKLPVQQQYSLSALQTQVLEKELRSDLLDPWQTQVNRLVNCVNTSVFVIEFCTQQHKVKEKMDNLRENGALEDGWPYWRSKEERAAARVEVLTELQEHSKETEENKREDKSR
;
A
#
# COMPACT_ATOMS: atom_id res chain seq x y z
N MET A 1 -27.90 33.42 -6.69
CA MET A 1 -26.56 32.82 -6.61
C MET A 1 -26.33 32.51 -5.15
N SER A 2 -26.46 31.24 -4.76
CA SER A 2 -26.28 30.81 -3.38
C SER A 2 -24.81 30.82 -3.04
N GLU A 3 -24.43 31.60 -2.02
CA GLU A 3 -23.13 31.53 -1.39
C GLU A 3 -22.96 30.12 -0.83
N VAL A 4 -22.06 29.35 -1.45
CA VAL A 4 -21.52 28.14 -0.86
C VAL A 4 -20.64 28.62 0.30
N THR A 5 -21.21 28.65 1.49
CA THR A 5 -20.44 28.72 2.73
C THR A 5 -19.58 27.46 2.79
N VAL A 6 -18.34 27.59 2.32
CA VAL A 6 -17.29 26.65 2.65
C VAL A 6 -17.18 26.69 4.17
N GLU A 7 -17.67 25.65 4.84
CA GLU A 7 -17.36 25.41 6.25
C GLU A 7 -15.85 25.20 6.34
N THR A 8 -15.11 26.31 6.49
CA THR A 8 -13.74 26.26 6.98
C THR A 8 -13.82 25.76 8.41
N THR A 9 -13.73 24.45 8.57
CA THR A 9 -13.50 23.79 9.86
C THR A 9 -12.38 24.55 10.54
N GLN A 10 -12.62 25.12 11.73
CA GLN A 10 -11.59 25.83 12.46
C GLN A 10 -10.33 24.94 12.53
N PRO A 11 -9.12 25.53 12.41
CA PRO A 11 -7.90 24.76 12.61
C PRO A 11 -7.98 24.14 14.01
N GLY A 12 -8.06 22.81 14.07
CA GLY A 12 -7.90 22.08 15.33
C GLY A 12 -6.61 22.54 15.99
N ASP A 13 -6.65 22.67 17.30
CA ASP A 13 -5.48 23.12 18.06
C ASP A 13 -4.29 22.17 17.85
N LEU A 14 -3.09 22.62 18.21
CA LEU A 14 -1.89 21.82 18.04
C LEU A 14 -2.01 20.40 18.62
N ASN A 15 -2.73 20.21 19.73
CA ASN A 15 -2.91 18.91 20.37
C ASN A 15 -3.81 17.98 19.53
N GLU A 16 -4.89 18.51 18.96
CA GLU A 16 -5.72 17.77 18.00
C GLU A 16 -4.89 17.32 16.79
N GLN A 17 -4.02 18.19 16.28
CA GLN A 17 -3.14 17.86 15.17
C GLN A 17 -2.11 16.77 15.54
N MET A 18 -1.51 16.84 16.73
CA MET A 18 -0.63 15.77 17.23
C MET A 18 -1.38 14.43 17.37
N ARG A 19 -2.63 14.47 17.83
CA ARG A 19 -3.48 13.27 17.91
C ARG A 19 -3.75 12.69 16.52
N ASN A 20 -4.12 13.52 15.56
CA ASN A 20 -4.36 13.11 14.18
C ASN A 20 -3.09 12.52 13.54
N CYS A 21 -1.93 13.13 13.77
CA CYS A 21 -0.64 12.58 13.37
C CYS A 21 -0.41 11.18 13.95
N THR A 22 -0.77 10.96 15.20
CA THR A 22 -0.55 9.67 15.89
C THR A 22 -1.48 8.59 15.36
N LEU A 23 -2.74 8.94 15.05
CA LEU A 23 -3.69 8.05 14.39
C LEU A 23 -3.24 7.67 12.98
N ALA A 24 -2.77 8.65 12.19
CA ALA A 24 -2.22 8.43 10.86
C ALA A 24 -0.99 7.50 10.90
N LEU A 25 -0.13 7.67 11.92
CA LEU A 25 1.01 6.81 12.16
C LEU A 25 0.59 5.37 12.50
N GLU A 26 -0.43 5.17 13.33
CA GLU A 26 -0.96 3.83 13.61
C GLU A 26 -1.48 3.15 12.33
N GLN A 27 -2.21 3.87 11.48
CA GLN A 27 -2.69 3.36 10.19
C GLN A 27 -1.54 3.02 9.23
N TYR A 28 -0.50 3.84 9.21
CA TYR A 28 0.69 3.59 8.42
C TYR A 28 1.40 2.29 8.88
N LEU A 29 1.58 2.11 10.19
CA LEU A 29 2.16 0.89 10.75
C LEU A 29 1.27 -0.35 10.54
N GLN A 30 -0.05 -0.20 10.58
CA GLN A 30 -0.97 -1.29 10.25
C GLN A 30 -0.81 -1.78 8.80
N SER A 31 -0.48 -0.86 7.88
CA SER A 31 -0.20 -1.21 6.48
C SER A 31 1.05 -2.08 6.36
N PHE A 32 2.04 -1.91 7.24
CA PHE A 32 3.24 -2.77 7.26
C PHE A 32 2.88 -4.22 7.57
N ILE A 33 1.98 -4.47 8.53
CA ILE A 33 1.56 -5.85 8.87
C ILE A 33 0.93 -6.54 7.65
N SER A 34 0.04 -5.82 6.96
CA SER A 34 -0.68 -6.37 5.81
C SER A 34 0.26 -6.65 4.63
N LEU A 35 1.23 -5.77 4.40
CA LEU A 35 2.30 -5.98 3.41
C LEU A 35 3.25 -7.11 3.79
N THR A 36 3.58 -7.23 5.08
CA THR A 36 4.41 -8.33 5.60
C THR A 36 3.75 -9.68 5.32
N PHE A 37 2.43 -9.77 5.54
CA PHE A 37 1.65 -10.96 5.16
C PHE A 37 1.68 -11.22 3.65
N PHE A 38 1.49 -10.17 2.85
CA PHE A 38 1.53 -10.28 1.38
C PHE A 38 2.86 -10.86 0.89
N VAL A 39 3.98 -10.28 1.34
CA VAL A 39 5.33 -10.72 0.97
C VAL A 39 5.56 -12.17 1.39
N CYS A 40 5.22 -12.52 2.63
CA CYS A 40 5.41 -13.87 3.16
C CYS A 40 4.61 -14.90 2.36
N PHE A 41 3.33 -14.62 2.09
CA PHE A 41 2.47 -15.49 1.30
C PHE A 41 3.10 -15.83 -0.07
N HIS A 42 3.64 -14.83 -0.78
CA HIS A 42 4.25 -15.06 -2.08
C HIS A 42 5.60 -15.78 -1.98
N LYS A 43 6.45 -15.46 -1.00
CA LYS A 43 7.76 -16.12 -0.82
C LYS A 43 7.65 -17.57 -0.39
N SER A 44 6.69 -17.91 0.48
CA SER A 44 6.53 -19.27 1.02
C SER A 44 5.99 -20.27 -0.01
N ARG A 45 5.47 -19.80 -1.15
CA ARG A 45 4.97 -20.67 -2.23
C ARG A 45 6.06 -21.19 -3.18
N GLU A 46 7.24 -20.56 -3.22
CA GLU A 46 8.17 -20.80 -4.32
C GLU A 46 9.43 -21.58 -3.94
N SER A 47 10.12 -21.31 -2.82
CA SER A 47 11.42 -22.00 -2.62
C SER A 47 12.07 -21.99 -1.23
N ASP A 48 11.78 -21.06 -0.32
CA ASP A 48 12.50 -20.97 0.97
C ASP A 48 11.61 -20.50 2.12
N THR A 49 10.75 -21.42 2.59
CA THR A 49 9.78 -21.16 3.66
C THR A 49 10.46 -20.71 4.95
N ALA A 50 11.60 -21.30 5.32
CA ALA A 50 12.27 -20.98 6.59
C ALA A 50 12.87 -19.58 6.64
N ALA A 51 13.48 -19.10 5.54
CA ALA A 51 14.00 -17.74 5.46
C ALA A 51 12.87 -16.71 5.39
N ALA A 52 11.83 -16.99 4.60
CA ALA A 52 10.64 -16.14 4.49
C ALA A 52 9.90 -15.99 5.84
N ASP A 53 9.71 -17.10 6.56
CA ASP A 53 9.06 -17.14 7.86
C ASP A 53 9.85 -16.36 8.91
N ARG A 54 11.20 -16.43 8.87
CA ARG A 54 12.05 -15.65 9.76
C ARG A 54 11.92 -14.15 9.51
N THR A 55 12.02 -13.72 8.25
CA THR A 55 11.85 -12.30 7.88
C THR A 55 10.45 -11.80 8.24
N PHE A 56 9.42 -12.62 8.00
CA PHE A 56 8.04 -12.32 8.39
C PHE A 56 7.92 -12.10 9.90
N GLU A 57 8.43 -13.04 10.70
CA GLU A 57 8.30 -12.96 12.15
C GLU A 57 9.07 -11.77 12.72
N GLU A 58 10.26 -11.47 12.19
CA GLU A 58 11.03 -10.28 12.57
C GLU A 58 10.26 -8.98 12.28
N LEU A 59 9.77 -8.80 11.04
CA LEU A 59 9.01 -7.62 10.64
C LEU A 59 7.70 -7.48 11.44
N ARG A 60 7.02 -8.61 11.69
CA ARG A 60 5.79 -8.65 12.48
C ARG A 60 6.05 -8.23 13.93
N LEU A 61 7.11 -8.74 14.55
CA LEU A 61 7.46 -8.40 15.94
C LEU A 61 7.87 -6.92 16.05
N LYS A 62 8.72 -6.42 15.15
CA LYS A 62 9.13 -5.01 15.12
C LYS A 62 7.93 -4.09 14.93
N THR A 63 7.10 -4.37 13.92
CA THR A 63 5.88 -3.57 13.64
C THR A 63 4.90 -3.59 14.81
N LYS A 64 4.68 -4.76 15.43
CA LYS A 64 3.84 -4.87 16.63
C LYS A 64 4.39 -4.07 17.81
N GLY A 65 5.71 -4.04 17.97
CA GLY A 65 6.40 -3.20 18.95
C GLY A 65 6.12 -1.71 18.73
N LEU A 66 6.30 -1.24 17.50
CA LEU A 66 6.01 0.16 17.09
C LEU A 66 4.54 0.53 17.30
N MET A 67 3.61 -0.35 16.92
CA MET A 67 2.18 -0.15 17.15
C MET A 67 1.84 -0.09 18.64
N SER A 68 2.43 -0.96 19.46
CA SER A 68 2.21 -0.95 20.91
C SER A 68 2.68 0.36 21.54
N GLN A 69 3.86 0.87 21.13
CA GLN A 69 4.36 2.19 21.57
C GLN A 69 3.42 3.32 21.15
N THR A 70 2.96 3.31 19.89
CA THR A 70 2.03 4.31 19.34
C THR A 70 0.70 4.31 20.09
N ARG A 71 0.13 3.12 20.32
CA ARG A 71 -1.15 2.95 21.01
C ARG A 71 -1.09 3.36 22.49
N LYS A 72 0.00 3.02 23.19
CA LYS A 72 0.21 3.49 24.56
C LYS A 72 0.15 5.02 24.65
N VAL A 73 0.71 5.72 23.66
CA VAL A 73 0.66 7.18 23.61
C VAL A 73 -0.76 7.71 23.33
N LEU A 74 -1.51 7.05 22.46
CA LEU A 74 -2.93 7.37 22.20
C LEU A 74 -3.81 7.15 23.45
N GLU A 75 -3.57 6.09 24.21
CA GLU A 75 -4.40 5.68 25.35
C GLU A 75 -4.04 6.41 26.66
N SER A 76 -2.77 6.76 26.86
CA SER A 76 -2.27 7.32 28.14
C SER A 76 -2.46 8.83 28.27
N SER A 77 -2.88 9.53 27.22
CA SER A 77 -2.83 10.98 27.17
C SER A 77 -4.20 11.60 26.91
N ASN A 78 -4.77 12.24 27.95
CA ASN A 78 -5.95 13.10 27.79
C ASN A 78 -5.65 14.35 26.95
N GLU A 79 -4.36 14.73 26.82
CA GLU A 79 -3.88 15.84 26.00
C GLU A 79 -2.58 15.43 25.28
N LEU A 80 -2.72 14.96 24.04
CA LEU A 80 -1.62 14.46 23.23
C LEU A 80 -0.80 15.65 22.69
N GLY A 81 0.11 16.19 23.49
CA GLY A 81 0.90 17.37 23.15
C GLY A 81 2.20 17.09 22.39
N PRO A 82 2.90 18.14 21.92
CA PRO A 82 4.18 18.02 21.20
C PRO A 82 5.27 17.28 21.99
N ALA A 83 5.29 17.41 23.32
CA ALA A 83 6.23 16.71 24.20
C ALA A 83 6.06 15.19 24.14
N THR A 84 4.81 14.73 24.17
CA THR A 84 4.45 13.32 24.12
C THR A 84 4.79 12.73 22.76
N LEU A 85 4.43 13.42 21.68
CA LEU A 85 4.76 12.97 20.33
C LEU A 85 6.28 12.93 20.08
N LYS A 86 7.04 13.91 20.60
CA LYS A 86 8.51 13.87 20.54
C LYS A 86 9.11 12.66 21.26
N THR A 87 8.53 12.27 22.39
CA THR A 87 8.95 11.08 23.14
C THR A 87 8.68 9.81 22.33
N LEU A 88 7.52 9.72 21.68
CA LEU A 88 7.20 8.63 20.76
C LEU A 88 8.20 8.55 19.60
N LEU A 89 8.47 9.70 18.97
CA LEU A 89 9.40 9.86 17.84
C LEU A 89 10.88 9.85 18.28
N SER A 90 11.22 8.95 19.20
CA SER A 90 12.59 8.69 19.65
C SER A 90 13.47 8.24 18.47
N PRO A 91 14.80 8.42 18.54
CA PRO A 91 15.72 7.94 17.51
C PRO A 91 15.54 6.44 17.20
N GLN A 92 15.28 5.63 18.23
CA GLN A 92 15.04 4.19 18.07
C GLN A 92 13.76 3.91 17.28
N PHE A 93 12.65 4.57 17.66
CA PHE A 93 11.37 4.42 16.96
C PHE A 93 11.49 4.80 15.48
N LEU A 94 12.18 5.91 15.18
CA LEU A 94 12.40 6.38 13.81
C LEU A 94 13.28 5.40 13.01
N HIS A 95 14.33 4.86 13.65
CA HIS A 95 15.21 3.89 13.03
C HIS A 95 14.44 2.60 12.68
N GLU A 96 13.71 2.03 13.64
CA GLU A 96 12.92 0.81 13.44
C GLU A 96 11.82 1.01 12.39
N THR A 97 11.13 2.16 12.39
CA THR A 97 10.09 2.46 11.40
C THR A 97 10.68 2.54 9.99
N ARG A 98 11.83 3.21 9.83
CA ARG A 98 12.55 3.29 8.55
C ARG A 98 13.04 1.92 8.10
N GLU A 99 13.64 1.14 9.00
CA GLU A 99 14.14 -0.19 8.72
C GLU A 99 13.00 -1.11 8.24
N CYS A 100 11.88 -1.16 8.96
CA CYS A 100 10.72 -1.95 8.56
C CYS A 100 10.19 -1.51 7.19
N SER A 101 10.09 -0.20 6.95
CA SER A 101 9.64 0.35 5.67
C SER A 101 10.54 -0.05 4.51
N GLN A 102 11.86 0.05 4.70
CA GLN A 102 12.86 -0.28 3.69
C GLN A 102 12.88 -1.78 3.38
N THR A 103 12.94 -2.62 4.42
CA THR A 103 12.92 -4.08 4.24
C THR A 103 11.64 -4.51 3.51
N LEU A 104 10.47 -3.98 3.90
CA LEU A 104 9.23 -4.30 3.19
C LEU A 104 9.23 -3.82 1.75
N TYR A 105 9.78 -2.65 1.47
CA TYR A 105 9.88 -2.13 0.11
C TYR A 105 10.75 -3.05 -0.75
N ASP A 106 11.94 -3.43 -0.27
CA ASP A 106 12.87 -4.29 -1.01
C ASP A 106 12.27 -5.67 -1.25
N GLU A 107 11.62 -6.23 -0.24
CA GLU A 107 10.96 -7.54 -0.34
C GLU A 107 9.77 -7.53 -1.29
N MET A 108 8.96 -6.47 -1.24
CA MET A 108 7.85 -6.29 -2.16
C MET A 108 8.33 -6.08 -3.60
N ALA A 109 9.39 -5.30 -3.80
CA ALA A 109 9.99 -5.10 -5.12
C ALA A 109 10.51 -6.42 -5.71
N GLU A 110 11.13 -7.27 -4.89
CA GLU A 110 11.58 -8.59 -5.32
C GLU A 110 10.42 -9.52 -5.68
N VAL A 111 9.33 -9.52 -4.90
CA VAL A 111 8.11 -10.26 -5.25
C VAL A 111 7.55 -9.77 -6.59
N LEU A 112 7.46 -8.45 -6.79
CA LEU A 112 6.92 -7.88 -8.03
C LEU A 112 7.79 -8.16 -9.25
N ARG A 113 9.11 -8.07 -9.11
CA ARG A 113 10.07 -8.42 -10.17
C ARG A 113 9.88 -9.86 -10.67
N ARG A 114 9.51 -10.78 -9.78
CA ARG A 114 9.24 -12.18 -10.14
C ARG A 114 7.88 -12.38 -10.77
N ILE A 115 6.88 -11.59 -10.37
CA ILE A 115 5.54 -11.65 -10.95
C ILE A 115 5.53 -11.05 -12.37
N GLU A 116 6.38 -10.07 -12.66
CA GLU A 116 6.57 -9.49 -14.00
C GLU A 116 6.77 -10.56 -15.09
N GLU A 117 7.42 -11.68 -14.74
CA GLU A 117 7.69 -12.78 -15.65
C GLU A 117 6.45 -13.65 -15.96
N ASN A 118 5.37 -13.52 -15.18
CA ASN A 118 4.23 -14.45 -15.18
C ASN A 118 2.85 -13.79 -15.32
N ASP A 119 2.66 -12.54 -14.86
CA ASP A 119 1.35 -11.85 -14.86
C ASP A 119 1.49 -10.30 -14.85
N LEU A 120 1.44 -9.70 -16.03
CA LEU A 120 1.59 -8.25 -16.22
C LEU A 120 0.42 -7.44 -15.63
N GLU A 121 -0.80 -7.97 -15.65
CA GLU A 121 -1.98 -7.27 -15.11
C GLU A 121 -1.88 -7.18 -13.59
N PHE A 122 -1.43 -8.26 -12.94
CA PHE A 122 -1.14 -8.26 -11.52
C PHE A 122 -0.05 -7.22 -11.16
N LEU A 123 1.05 -7.18 -11.92
CA LEU A 123 2.13 -6.22 -11.70
C LEU A 123 1.65 -4.77 -11.76
N VAL A 124 0.88 -4.42 -12.78
CA VAL A 124 0.35 -3.05 -12.98
C VAL A 124 -0.56 -2.64 -11.82
N GLY A 125 -1.35 -3.57 -11.27
CA GLY A 125 -2.19 -3.30 -10.10
C GLY A 125 -1.41 -3.04 -8.81
N MET A 126 -0.17 -3.55 -8.72
CA MET A 126 0.62 -3.59 -7.49
C MET A 126 1.76 -2.56 -7.41
N LEU A 127 2.28 -2.11 -8.56
CA LEU A 127 3.27 -1.03 -8.65
C LEU A 127 2.88 0.25 -7.87
N PRO A 128 1.60 0.68 -7.83
CA PRO A 128 1.20 1.83 -7.03
C PRO A 128 1.52 1.69 -5.53
N THR A 129 1.58 0.46 -4.99
CA THR A 129 1.83 0.21 -3.57
C THR A 129 3.26 0.58 -3.19
N LEU A 130 4.26 0.19 -3.98
CA LEU A 130 5.67 0.58 -3.74
C LEU A 130 5.85 2.09 -3.74
N ARG A 131 5.23 2.77 -4.72
CA ARG A 131 5.28 4.24 -4.79
C ARG A 131 4.59 4.88 -3.59
N ALA A 132 3.45 4.34 -3.15
CA ALA A 132 2.74 4.83 -1.98
C ALA A 132 3.58 4.67 -0.70
N MET A 133 4.25 3.53 -0.51
CA MET A 133 5.16 3.31 0.63
C MET A 133 6.29 4.35 0.66
N HIS A 134 6.95 4.56 -0.48
CA HIS A 134 8.05 5.53 -0.58
C HIS A 134 7.59 6.96 -0.26
N ASN A 135 6.41 7.35 -0.74
CA ASN A 135 5.87 8.67 -0.44
C ASN A 135 5.51 8.81 1.05
N CYS A 136 4.89 7.79 1.65
CA CYS A 136 4.52 7.82 3.06
C CYS A 136 5.75 7.96 3.98
N ILE A 137 6.87 7.28 3.68
CA ILE A 137 8.09 7.41 4.50
C ILE A 137 8.71 8.81 4.36
N LEU A 138 8.71 9.41 3.16
CA LEU A 138 9.21 10.77 2.97
C LEU A 138 8.35 11.80 3.71
N GLY A 139 7.02 11.70 3.60
CA GLY A 139 6.08 12.56 4.33
C GLY A 139 6.24 12.41 5.84
N PHE A 140 6.39 11.18 6.33
CA PHE A 140 6.63 10.91 7.75
C PHE A 140 7.91 11.57 8.25
N ILE A 141 9.01 11.47 7.50
CA ILE A 141 10.29 12.13 7.86
C ILE A 141 10.12 13.66 7.96
N GLN A 142 9.37 14.28 7.04
CA GLN A 142 9.10 15.72 7.08
C GLN A 142 8.33 16.12 8.35
N ILE A 143 7.28 15.36 8.69
CA ILE A 143 6.51 15.56 9.93
C ILE A 143 7.41 15.40 11.16
N CYS A 144 8.27 14.37 11.19
CA CYS A 144 9.20 14.17 12.30
C CYS A 144 10.17 15.36 12.46
N HIS A 145 10.70 15.88 11.36
CA HIS A 145 11.55 17.07 11.40
C HIS A 145 10.81 18.31 11.91
N PHE A 146 9.55 18.49 11.50
CA PHE A 146 8.71 19.58 12.00
C PHE A 146 8.46 19.44 13.49
N VAL A 147 7.92 18.30 13.93
CA VAL A 147 7.58 18.04 15.34
C VAL A 147 8.80 18.21 16.23
N ARG A 148 9.97 17.70 15.83
CA ARG A 148 11.22 17.85 16.61
C ARG A 148 11.64 19.32 16.80
N LYS A 149 11.32 20.20 15.86
CA LYS A 149 11.63 21.64 15.92
C LYS A 149 10.64 22.45 16.77
N LEU A 150 9.47 21.91 17.12
CA LEU A 150 8.50 22.62 17.96
C LEU A 150 9.09 22.93 19.35
N PRO A 151 9.02 24.16 19.86
CA PRO A 151 9.48 24.47 21.20
C PRO A 151 8.62 23.74 22.24
N VAL A 152 9.28 23.14 23.24
CA VAL A 152 8.61 22.38 24.32
C VAL A 152 8.80 23.05 25.69
N GLN A 153 9.78 23.96 25.79
CA GLN A 153 10.10 24.67 27.02
C GLN A 153 9.35 26.00 27.06
N GLN A 154 8.73 26.32 28.20
CA GLN A 154 7.99 27.57 28.43
C GLN A 154 8.84 28.84 28.25
N GLN A 155 10.17 28.72 28.30
CA GLN A 155 11.11 29.84 28.12
C GLN A 155 11.14 30.39 26.69
N TYR A 156 10.71 29.60 25.71
CA TYR A 156 10.54 30.01 24.32
C TYR A 156 9.05 30.19 24.04
N SER A 157 8.45 31.25 24.58
CA SER A 157 7.06 31.57 24.32
C SER A 157 6.90 31.98 22.85
N LEU A 158 6.25 31.13 22.07
CA LEU A 158 5.76 31.51 20.75
C LEU A 158 4.66 32.55 20.94
N SER A 159 4.69 33.60 20.12
CA SER A 159 3.54 34.49 20.02
C SER A 159 2.33 33.71 19.50
N ALA A 160 1.12 34.14 19.87
CA ALA A 160 -0.12 33.54 19.38
C ALA A 160 -0.17 33.45 17.85
N LEU A 161 0.37 34.47 17.16
CA LEU A 161 0.48 34.48 15.70
C LEU A 161 1.43 33.39 15.17
N GLN A 162 2.59 33.20 15.81
CA GLN A 162 3.53 32.14 15.42
C GLN A 162 2.93 30.75 15.65
N THR A 163 2.21 30.54 16.75
CA THR A 163 1.50 29.29 17.00
C THR A 163 0.45 29.02 15.93
N GLN A 164 -0.35 30.03 15.56
CA GLN A 164 -1.36 29.91 14.51
C GLN A 164 -0.75 29.59 13.14
N VAL A 165 0.41 30.18 12.81
CA VAL A 165 1.14 29.85 11.58
C VAL A 165 1.63 28.41 11.61
N LEU A 166 2.23 27.96 12.73
CA LEU A 166 2.72 26.58 12.86
C LEU A 166 1.59 25.55 12.81
N GLU A 167 0.45 25.82 13.44
CA GLU A 167 -0.75 24.98 13.36
C GLU A 167 -1.29 24.91 11.94
N LYS A 168 -1.26 26.02 11.20
CA LYS A 168 -1.67 26.02 9.80
C LYS A 168 -0.71 25.20 8.94
N GLU A 169 0.59 25.47 9.02
CA GLU A 169 1.63 24.76 8.26
C GLU A 169 1.62 23.26 8.55
N LEU A 170 1.54 22.88 9.83
CA LEU A 170 1.48 21.49 10.23
C LEU A 170 0.26 20.80 9.62
N ARG A 171 -0.92 21.42 9.69
CA ARG A 171 -2.13 20.84 9.14
C ARG A 171 -2.09 20.77 7.61
N SER A 172 -2.02 21.93 6.94
CA SER A 172 -2.24 22.02 5.50
C SER A 172 -1.09 21.47 4.67
N ASP A 173 0.14 21.64 5.14
CA ASP A 173 1.32 21.38 4.32
C ASP A 173 1.96 20.02 4.66
N LEU A 174 1.68 19.47 5.84
CA LEU A 174 2.27 18.22 6.31
C LEU A 174 1.23 17.13 6.58
N LEU A 175 0.30 17.32 7.53
CA LEU A 175 -0.59 16.27 8.00
C LEU A 175 -1.66 15.89 6.97
N ASP A 176 -2.37 16.85 6.40
CA ASP A 176 -3.44 16.57 5.42
C ASP A 176 -2.88 15.88 4.15
N PRO A 177 -1.75 16.35 3.57
CA PRO A 177 -1.10 15.64 2.46
C PRO A 177 -0.62 14.25 2.85
N TRP A 178 -0.02 14.09 4.03
CA TRP A 178 0.48 12.79 4.47
C TRP A 178 -0.65 11.81 4.77
N GLN A 179 -1.73 12.24 5.42
CA GLN A 179 -2.93 11.42 5.64
C GLN A 179 -3.50 10.92 4.31
N THR A 180 -3.50 11.77 3.28
CA THR A 180 -3.91 11.37 1.92
C THR A 180 -3.00 10.27 1.37
N GLN A 181 -1.68 10.37 1.58
CA GLN A 181 -0.72 9.33 1.19
C GLN A 181 -0.95 8.03 1.96
N VAL A 182 -1.17 8.10 3.28
CA VAL A 182 -1.46 6.93 4.13
C VAL A 182 -2.75 6.25 3.69
N ASN A 183 -3.83 7.01 3.45
CA ASN A 183 -5.09 6.47 2.95
C ASN A 183 -4.92 5.78 1.60
N ARG A 184 -4.10 6.37 0.70
CA ARG A 184 -3.77 5.76 -0.58
C ARG A 184 -3.00 4.46 -0.40
N LEU A 185 -2.03 4.42 0.51
CA LEU A 185 -1.31 3.18 0.83
C LEU A 185 -2.25 2.11 1.34
N VAL A 186 -3.11 2.42 2.32
CA VAL A 186 -4.11 1.48 2.86
C VAL A 186 -5.00 0.93 1.75
N ASN A 187 -5.48 1.76 0.84
CA ASN A 187 -6.31 1.31 -0.29
C ASN A 187 -5.54 0.39 -1.24
N CYS A 188 -4.30 0.74 -1.58
CA CYS A 188 -3.43 -0.10 -2.40
C CYS A 188 -3.18 -1.46 -1.73
N VAL A 189 -2.85 -1.47 -0.45
CA VAL A 189 -2.60 -2.68 0.35
C VAL A 189 -3.84 -3.55 0.44
N ASN A 190 -5.01 -2.97 0.70
CA ASN A 190 -6.28 -3.73 0.74
C ASN A 190 -6.58 -4.39 -0.61
N THR A 191 -6.29 -3.69 -1.71
CA THR A 191 -6.40 -4.25 -3.07
C THR A 191 -5.43 -5.42 -3.22
N SER A 192 -4.17 -5.25 -2.82
CA SER A 192 -3.15 -6.31 -2.85
C SER A 192 -3.56 -7.56 -2.07
N VAL A 193 -4.08 -7.39 -0.85
CA VAL A 193 -4.54 -8.49 0.01
C VAL A 193 -5.77 -9.17 -0.59
N PHE A 194 -6.72 -8.41 -1.16
CA PHE A 194 -7.88 -8.97 -1.84
C PHE A 194 -7.48 -9.84 -3.03
N VAL A 195 -6.47 -9.40 -3.79
CA VAL A 195 -5.92 -10.20 -4.90
C VAL A 195 -5.27 -11.49 -4.38
N ILE A 196 -4.55 -11.47 -3.26
CA ILE A 196 -4.05 -12.70 -2.61
C ILE A 196 -5.18 -13.64 -2.25
N GLU A 197 -6.22 -13.15 -1.60
CA GLU A 197 -7.35 -13.98 -1.19
C GLU A 197 -8.01 -14.60 -2.42
N PHE A 198 -8.27 -13.80 -3.46
CA PHE A 198 -8.79 -14.28 -4.73
C PHE A 198 -7.92 -15.37 -5.36
N CYS A 199 -6.61 -15.15 -5.47
CA CYS A 199 -5.67 -16.14 -6.01
C CYS A 199 -5.63 -17.41 -5.14
N THR A 200 -5.65 -17.27 -3.82
CA THR A 200 -5.66 -18.40 -2.88
C THR A 200 -6.93 -19.24 -3.05
N GLN A 201 -8.09 -18.59 -3.19
CA GLN A 201 -9.35 -19.27 -3.44
C GLN A 201 -9.36 -19.95 -4.81
N GLN A 202 -8.86 -19.30 -5.86
CA GLN A 202 -8.73 -19.95 -7.18
C GLN A 202 -7.84 -21.18 -7.14
N HIS A 203 -6.72 -21.14 -6.41
CA HIS A 203 -5.85 -22.30 -6.24
C HIS A 203 -6.52 -23.44 -5.48
N LYS A 204 -7.24 -23.15 -4.39
CA LYS A 204 -8.03 -24.17 -3.66
C LYS A 204 -9.10 -24.81 -4.54
N VAL A 205 -9.77 -24.01 -5.37
CA VAL A 205 -10.74 -24.51 -6.35
C VAL A 205 -10.06 -25.39 -7.39
N LYS A 206 -8.91 -24.96 -7.92
CA LYS A 206 -8.10 -25.75 -8.86
C LYS A 206 -7.67 -27.09 -8.24
N GLU A 207 -7.09 -27.08 -7.05
CA GLU A 207 -6.65 -28.30 -6.36
C GLU A 207 -7.82 -29.25 -6.05
N LYS A 208 -8.97 -28.70 -5.66
CA LYS A 208 -10.19 -29.51 -5.48
C LYS A 208 -10.69 -30.09 -6.79
N MET A 209 -10.61 -29.34 -7.88
CA MET A 209 -10.96 -29.82 -9.23
C MET A 209 -10.00 -30.89 -9.72
N ASP A 210 -8.70 -30.69 -9.55
CA ASP A 210 -7.66 -31.66 -9.93
C ASP A 210 -7.86 -32.97 -9.15
N ASN A 211 -8.08 -32.89 -7.84
CA ASN A 211 -8.44 -34.06 -7.01
C ASN A 211 -9.73 -34.75 -7.48
N LEU A 212 -10.77 -34.00 -7.84
CA LEU A 212 -12.02 -34.60 -8.32
C LEU A 212 -11.86 -35.23 -9.72
N ARG A 213 -10.97 -34.69 -10.55
CA ARG A 213 -10.60 -35.22 -11.86
C ARG A 213 -9.81 -36.51 -11.74
N GLU A 214 -8.82 -36.54 -10.85
CA GLU A 214 -8.03 -37.74 -10.52
C GLU A 214 -8.90 -38.86 -9.94
N ASN A 215 -9.94 -38.52 -9.18
CA ASN A 215 -10.91 -39.47 -8.64
C ASN A 215 -12.04 -39.85 -9.62
N GLY A 216 -11.97 -39.43 -10.89
CA GLY A 216 -12.95 -39.75 -11.92
C GLY A 216 -14.35 -39.17 -11.69
N ALA A 217 -14.49 -38.24 -10.74
CA ALA A 217 -15.75 -37.59 -10.37
C ALA A 217 -16.06 -36.34 -11.21
N LEU A 218 -15.14 -35.95 -12.10
CA LEU A 218 -15.23 -34.80 -12.97
C LEU A 218 -14.99 -35.26 -14.41
N GLU A 219 -16.02 -35.18 -15.26
CA GLU A 219 -15.89 -35.44 -16.70
C GLU A 219 -14.95 -34.41 -17.34
N ASP A 220 -14.19 -34.83 -18.35
CA ASP A 220 -13.33 -33.95 -19.13
C ASP A 220 -14.17 -32.86 -19.80
N GLY A 221 -14.15 -31.64 -19.23
CA GLY A 221 -14.81 -30.48 -19.85
C GLY A 221 -15.31 -29.36 -18.93
N TRP A 222 -15.20 -29.40 -17.60
CA TRP A 222 -15.80 -28.39 -16.71
C TRP A 222 -14.91 -27.93 -15.53
N PRO A 223 -14.88 -26.63 -15.18
CA PRO A 223 -14.75 -25.45 -16.03
C PRO A 223 -13.27 -24.97 -16.15
N TYR A 224 -12.83 -24.87 -17.40
CA TYR A 224 -11.86 -23.97 -18.02
C TYR A 224 -10.95 -23.08 -17.13
N TRP A 225 -9.76 -23.56 -16.80
CA TRP A 225 -8.57 -22.69 -16.76
C TRP A 225 -7.74 -23.04 -18.00
N ARG A 226 -7.74 -22.21 -19.05
CA ARG A 226 -6.84 -22.43 -20.19
C ARG A 226 -5.41 -22.56 -19.66
N SER A 227 -4.73 -23.63 -20.03
CA SER A 227 -3.31 -23.82 -19.71
C SER A 227 -2.50 -22.62 -20.21
N LYS A 228 -1.31 -22.37 -19.65
CA LYS A 228 -0.45 -21.24 -20.06
C LYS A 228 -0.14 -21.31 -21.57
N GLU A 229 -0.07 -22.53 -22.11
CA GLU A 229 0.12 -22.83 -23.53
C GLU A 229 -1.14 -22.58 -24.36
N GLU A 230 -2.33 -22.94 -23.86
CA GLU A 230 -3.62 -22.65 -24.53
C GLU A 230 -3.94 -21.15 -24.54
N ARG A 231 -3.52 -20.39 -23.53
CA ARG A 231 -3.60 -18.92 -23.53
C ARG A 231 -2.66 -18.31 -24.57
N ALA A 232 -1.44 -18.83 -24.69
CA ALA A 232 -0.48 -18.37 -25.70
C ALA A 232 -0.98 -18.67 -27.12
N ALA A 233 -1.52 -19.88 -27.35
CA ALA A 233 -2.09 -20.28 -28.64
C ALA A 233 -3.31 -19.42 -29.02
N ALA A 234 -4.26 -19.24 -28.09
CA ALA A 234 -5.43 -18.39 -28.34
C ALA A 234 -5.08 -16.92 -28.55
N ARG A 235 -4.00 -16.42 -27.91
CA ARG A 235 -3.51 -15.05 -28.11
C ARG A 235 -2.89 -14.86 -29.49
N VAL A 236 -2.19 -15.88 -30.00
CA VAL A 236 -1.66 -15.89 -31.37
C VAL A 236 -2.80 -15.93 -32.38
N GLU A 237 -3.82 -16.76 -32.15
CA GLU A 237 -5.00 -16.87 -33.00
C GLU A 237 -5.76 -15.53 -33.11
N VAL A 238 -6.08 -14.90 -31.98
CA VAL A 238 -6.75 -13.59 -31.95
C VAL A 238 -5.90 -12.48 -32.58
N LEU A 239 -4.58 -12.49 -32.37
CA LEU A 239 -3.69 -11.51 -33.01
C LEU A 239 -3.60 -11.71 -34.52
N THR A 240 -3.74 -12.95 -35.00
CA THR A 240 -3.75 -13.28 -36.43
C THR A 240 -5.07 -12.80 -37.07
N GLU A 241 -6.20 -13.10 -36.44
CA GLU A 241 -7.52 -12.63 -36.89
C GLU A 241 -7.60 -11.10 -36.92
N LEU A 242 -7.06 -10.41 -35.90
CA LEU A 242 -7.02 -8.93 -35.88
C LEU A 242 -6.11 -8.35 -36.97
N GLN A 243 -5.01 -9.03 -37.32
CA GLN A 243 -4.14 -8.61 -38.42
C GLN A 243 -4.78 -8.84 -39.78
N GLU A 244 -5.51 -9.93 -39.96
CA GLU A 244 -6.27 -10.22 -41.19
C GLU A 244 -7.41 -9.23 -41.37
N HIS A 245 -8.20 -8.99 -40.31
CA HIS A 245 -9.29 -8.03 -40.34
C HIS A 245 -8.80 -6.59 -40.56
N SER A 246 -7.61 -6.24 -40.06
CA SER A 246 -6.95 -4.95 -40.30
C SER A 246 -6.53 -4.79 -41.77
N LYS A 247 -5.97 -5.84 -42.39
CA LYS A 247 -5.60 -5.85 -43.81
C LYS A 247 -6.81 -5.74 -44.72
N GLU A 248 -7.87 -6.48 -44.45
CA GLU A 248 -9.14 -6.38 -45.21
C GLU A 248 -9.76 -4.98 -45.09
N THR A 249 -9.64 -4.36 -43.92
CA THR A 249 -10.14 -3.00 -43.71
C THR A 249 -9.30 -1.95 -44.45
N GLU A 250 -7.99 -2.16 -44.59
CA GLU A 250 -7.12 -1.29 -45.40
C GLU A 250 -7.32 -1.48 -46.91
N GLU A 251 -7.54 -2.70 -47.38
CA GLU A 251 -7.84 -2.99 -48.79
C GLU A 251 -9.18 -2.38 -49.20
N ASN A 252 -10.24 -2.56 -48.40
CA ASN A 252 -11.53 -1.93 -48.65
C ASN A 252 -11.46 -0.39 -48.68
N LYS A 253 -10.61 0.22 -47.83
CA LYS A 253 -10.37 1.68 -47.84
C LYS A 253 -9.56 2.17 -49.06
N ARG A 254 -8.77 1.30 -49.71
CA ARG A 254 -8.04 1.64 -50.94
C ARG A 254 -8.93 1.51 -52.18
N GLU A 255 -9.86 0.55 -52.17
CA GLU A 255 -10.85 0.38 -53.24
C GLU A 255 -11.87 1.52 -53.27
N ASP A 256 -12.34 1.99 -52.10
CA ASP A 256 -13.26 3.15 -52.00
C ASP A 256 -12.63 4.50 -52.40
N LYS A 257 -11.29 4.60 -52.43
CA LYS A 257 -10.57 5.79 -52.94
C LYS A 257 -10.28 5.75 -54.44
N SER A 258 -10.56 4.63 -55.10
CA SER A 258 -10.31 4.43 -56.54
C SER A 258 -11.60 4.47 -57.38
N ARG A 259 -12.74 4.81 -56.77
CA ARG A 259 -14.02 5.14 -57.41
C ARG A 259 -14.32 6.62 -57.24
#